data_AF-A0A933P948-F1
#
_entry.id   AF-A0A933P948-F1
#
_cell.length_a   1.000
_cell.length_b   1.000
_cell.length_c   1.000
_cell.angle_alpha   90.00
_cell.angle_beta   90.00
_cell.angle_gamma   90.00
#
_symmetry.space_group_name_H-M   'P 1'
#
loop_
_entity.id
_entity.type
_entity.pdbx_description
1 polymer ?
#
loop_
_entity_poly.entity_id
_entity_poly.type
_entity_poly.pdbx_seq_one_letter_code
_entity_poly.pdbx_strand_id
1 'polypeptide(L)'
;MSTLTGLPPGAARPAAAPGTTSRDDVRGPATHVPAGDVGPTSLDNAAATGHPRPAATVLGGDRVRLVVNPQAVAVVRLPAGAPHPDWAVGPPLVSITRTADETSVVCATSCVPDDVPGPVEGPLVAVTVDEVLEFSQVGILVALLKPLADAGIPVLTVSTFDTDWVLLPAAKAAAAASVWHAAGHDVEDRSNHPGAPGDSSHPERVPAVVVPGDEAAERS
;
A
#
# COMPACT_ATOMS: atom_id res chain seq x y z
N MET A 1 -19.85 -64.60 -28.77
CA MET A 1 -18.78 -63.62 -28.50
C MET A 1 -19.31 -62.71 -27.40
N SER A 2 -18.90 -62.93 -26.15
CA SER A 2 -17.77 -62.24 -25.47
C SER A 2 -18.22 -60.87 -24.93
N THR A 3 -18.17 -60.55 -23.62
CA THR A 3 -17.56 -61.22 -22.45
C THR A 3 -18.24 -60.78 -21.13
N LEU A 4 -18.05 -61.53 -20.03
CA LEU A 4 -18.47 -61.18 -18.64
C LEU A 4 -17.84 -59.83 -18.19
N THR A 5 -18.43 -59.00 -17.32
CA THR A 5 -18.55 -59.10 -15.83
C THR A 5 -19.23 -57.81 -15.30
N GLY A 6 -19.93 -57.72 -14.15
CA GLY A 6 -20.42 -58.71 -13.16
C GLY A 6 -20.49 -58.17 -11.70
N LEU A 7 -21.54 -58.56 -10.94
CA LEU A 7 -21.71 -58.43 -9.46
C LEU A 7 -22.02 -57.01 -8.88
N PRO A 8 -22.43 -56.86 -7.58
CA PRO A 8 -23.85 -56.74 -7.17
C PRO A 8 -24.18 -55.48 -6.32
N PRO A 9 -25.43 -55.26 -5.84
CA PRO A 9 -25.78 -54.07 -5.07
C PRO A 9 -25.61 -54.21 -3.55
N GLY A 10 -25.35 -53.08 -2.88
CA GLY A 10 -25.69 -52.87 -1.46
C GLY A 10 -24.52 -52.66 -0.48
N ALA A 11 -24.37 -51.43 0.01
CA ALA A 11 -23.84 -51.13 1.34
C ALA A 11 -24.38 -49.75 1.80
N ALA A 12 -24.77 -49.64 3.08
CA ALA A 12 -25.40 -48.44 3.62
C ALA A 12 -24.39 -47.31 3.95
N ARG A 13 -24.89 -46.07 4.01
CA ARG A 13 -24.17 -44.92 4.57
C ARG A 13 -23.70 -45.22 6.01
N PRO A 14 -22.41 -45.03 6.36
CA PRO A 14 -22.03 -44.88 7.75
C PRO A 14 -22.53 -43.52 8.27
N ALA A 15 -23.25 -43.53 9.39
CA ALA A 15 -23.49 -42.33 10.18
C ALA A 15 -22.23 -42.03 11.00
N ALA A 16 -21.78 -40.77 11.01
CA ALA A 16 -20.67 -40.36 11.87
C ALA A 16 -21.14 -40.33 13.33
N ALA A 17 -20.50 -41.13 14.18
CA ALA A 17 -20.72 -41.12 15.63
C ALA A 17 -19.95 -39.95 16.28
N PRO A 18 -20.42 -39.40 17.42
CA PRO A 18 -19.82 -38.22 18.02
C PRO A 18 -18.50 -38.55 18.74
N GLY A 19 -17.41 -37.92 18.30
CA GLY A 19 -16.13 -37.94 19.02
C GLY A 19 -16.17 -37.00 20.22
N THR A 20 -16.19 -37.55 21.44
CA THR A 20 -16.03 -36.78 22.67
C THR A 20 -14.55 -36.49 22.92
N THR A 21 -14.12 -35.24 22.78
CA THR A 21 -12.83 -34.78 23.33
C THR A 21 -13.09 -33.85 24.51
N SER A 22 -12.55 -34.23 25.66
CA SER A 22 -12.75 -33.54 26.94
C SER A 22 -12.37 -32.06 26.88
N ARG A 23 -13.25 -31.20 27.38
CA ARG A 23 -12.86 -29.85 27.83
C ARG A 23 -12.42 -29.98 29.29
N ASP A 24 -11.12 -30.07 29.52
CA ASP A 24 -10.47 -29.64 30.77
C ASP A 24 -8.95 -29.53 30.55
N ASP A 25 -8.29 -28.70 31.36
CA ASP A 25 -6.83 -28.46 31.44
C ASP A 25 -6.08 -27.89 30.21
N VAL A 26 -6.25 -26.58 29.99
CA VAL A 26 -5.10 -25.66 29.86
C VAL A 26 -5.38 -24.38 30.65
N ARG A 27 -5.12 -24.39 31.96
CA ARG A 27 -5.25 -23.21 32.84
C ARG A 27 -3.87 -22.65 33.20
N GLY A 28 -3.20 -22.04 32.22
CA GLY A 28 -2.03 -21.21 32.48
C GLY A 28 -2.37 -19.99 33.34
N PRO A 29 -1.43 -19.43 34.13
CA PRO A 29 -1.73 -18.32 35.03
C PRO A 29 -2.05 -17.05 34.23
N ALA A 30 -3.26 -16.52 34.42
CA ALA A 30 -3.64 -15.23 33.87
C ALA A 30 -2.87 -14.11 34.59
N THR A 31 -1.91 -13.49 33.91
CA THR A 31 -1.27 -12.27 34.37
C THR A 31 -2.28 -11.12 34.30
N HIS A 32 -2.78 -10.72 35.46
CA HIS A 32 -3.65 -9.55 35.59
C HIS A 32 -2.84 -8.29 35.25
N VAL A 33 -3.02 -7.77 34.04
CA VAL A 33 -2.66 -6.39 33.71
C VAL A 33 -3.75 -5.50 34.34
N PRO A 34 -3.39 -4.55 35.23
CA PRO A 34 -4.37 -3.61 35.77
C PRO A 34 -4.79 -2.61 34.68
N ALA A 35 -6.06 -2.23 34.68
CA ALA A 35 -6.55 -1.18 33.80
C ALA A 35 -5.96 0.17 34.25
N GLY A 36 -4.97 0.66 33.51
CA GLY A 36 -4.48 2.03 33.63
C GLY A 36 -5.52 3.00 33.06
N ASP A 37 -5.76 4.09 33.77
CA ASP A 37 -6.71 5.13 33.40
C ASP A 37 -6.24 5.86 32.11
N VAL A 38 -6.93 5.60 30.99
CA VAL A 38 -6.62 6.23 29.70
C VAL A 38 -7.39 7.56 29.58
N GLY A 39 -6.84 8.58 30.22
CA GLY A 39 -7.19 9.97 29.91
C GLY A 39 -6.82 10.32 28.45
N PRO A 40 -7.46 11.33 27.83
CA PRO A 40 -7.19 11.69 26.45
C PRO A 40 -5.80 12.34 26.32
N THR A 41 -4.80 11.53 25.96
CA THR A 41 -3.51 12.05 25.49
C THR A 41 -3.72 12.70 24.12
N SER A 42 -3.88 14.03 24.12
CA SER A 42 -3.68 14.84 22.92
C SER A 42 -2.31 14.51 22.35
N LEU A 43 -2.28 13.98 21.12
CA LEU A 43 -1.04 13.86 20.37
C LEU A 43 -0.77 15.23 19.75
N ASP A 44 -0.09 16.08 20.52
CA ASP A 44 0.37 17.39 20.07
C ASP A 44 1.46 17.18 18.98
N ASN A 45 1.01 17.04 17.74
CA ASN A 45 1.84 16.69 16.58
C ASN A 45 2.65 17.89 16.08
N ALA A 46 3.81 18.13 16.69
CA ALA A 46 4.79 19.09 16.20
C ALA A 46 5.78 18.45 15.19
N ALA A 47 5.68 18.90 13.94
CA ALA A 47 6.73 18.85 12.90
C ALA A 47 7.20 17.47 12.38
N ALA A 48 6.45 16.90 11.42
CA ALA A 48 7.05 16.19 10.31
C ALA A 48 7.41 17.20 9.20
N THR A 49 8.69 17.34 8.83
CA THR A 49 9.15 18.32 7.83
C THR A 49 8.88 17.87 6.39
N GLY A 50 7.62 17.88 6.00
CA GLY A 50 7.17 17.88 4.60
C GLY A 50 6.93 19.31 4.08
N HIS A 51 6.61 19.44 2.79
CA HIS A 51 5.96 20.67 2.32
C HIS A 51 4.60 20.82 3.03
N PRO A 52 4.30 21.97 3.67
CA PRO A 52 3.04 22.16 4.37
C PRO A 52 1.90 22.21 3.35
N ARG A 53 1.14 21.12 3.26
CA ARG A 53 -0.13 21.09 2.51
C ARG A 53 -1.23 21.75 3.34
N PRO A 54 -2.18 22.47 2.73
CA PRO A 54 -3.33 23.03 3.44
C PRO A 54 -4.17 21.92 4.09
N ALA A 55 -4.84 22.23 5.20
CA ALA A 55 -5.81 21.32 5.81
C ALA A 55 -7.07 21.21 4.93
N ALA A 56 -7.49 19.99 4.67
CA ALA A 56 -8.63 19.72 3.80
C ALA A 56 -9.93 20.17 4.47
N THR A 57 -10.72 20.98 3.78
CA THR A 57 -12.06 21.38 4.23
C THR A 57 -13.10 20.69 3.36
N VAL A 58 -13.87 19.76 3.94
CA VAL A 58 -15.05 19.17 3.28
C VAL A 58 -16.24 19.22 4.21
N LEU A 59 -17.17 20.13 3.93
CA LEU A 59 -18.51 20.15 4.50
C LEU A 59 -19.55 20.45 3.41
N GLY A 60 -19.97 19.41 2.70
CA GLY A 60 -21.22 19.44 1.92
C GLY A 60 -21.10 19.84 0.44
N GLY A 61 -19.90 19.93 -0.14
CA GLY A 61 -19.75 20.06 -1.59
C GLY A 61 -18.42 20.60 -2.11
N ASP A 62 -17.34 20.44 -1.35
CA ASP A 62 -16.10 21.18 -1.61
C ASP A 62 -15.18 20.52 -2.65
N ARG A 63 -14.65 21.36 -3.53
CA ARG A 63 -13.64 21.03 -4.55
C ARG A 63 -12.35 20.61 -3.86
N VAL A 64 -12.00 19.34 -4.02
CA VAL A 64 -10.65 18.82 -3.68
C VAL A 64 -9.64 19.20 -4.77
N ARG A 65 -8.42 19.58 -4.36
CA ARG A 65 -7.25 19.72 -5.25
C ARG A 65 -6.53 18.37 -5.39
N LEU A 66 -6.40 17.89 -6.62
CA LEU A 66 -5.70 16.65 -6.96
C LEU A 66 -4.39 16.96 -7.68
N VAL A 67 -3.36 16.20 -7.38
CA VAL A 67 -2.02 16.35 -7.96
C VAL A 67 -1.59 15.06 -8.63
N VAL A 68 -1.41 15.11 -9.94
CA VAL A 68 -0.86 14.02 -10.75
C VAL A 68 0.66 14.01 -10.62
N ASN A 69 1.23 12.85 -10.27
CA ASN A 69 2.67 12.69 -10.09
C ASN A 69 3.34 12.23 -11.40
N PRO A 70 4.51 12.79 -11.77
CA PRO A 70 5.15 12.49 -13.06
C PRO A 70 5.82 11.11 -13.10
N GLN A 71 6.28 10.58 -11.96
CA GLN A 71 6.83 9.23 -11.89
C GLN A 71 5.71 8.18 -11.88
N ALA A 72 5.70 7.31 -12.89
CA ALA A 72 4.80 6.17 -12.93
C ALA A 72 5.16 5.12 -11.87
N VAL A 73 4.16 4.59 -11.16
CA VAL A 73 4.32 3.54 -10.15
C VAL A 73 3.81 2.18 -10.68
N ALA A 74 4.26 1.10 -10.06
CA ALA A 74 3.77 -0.24 -10.29
C ALA A 74 3.35 -0.90 -8.97
N VAL A 75 2.48 -1.90 -9.06
CA VAL A 75 2.08 -2.75 -7.93
C VAL A 75 2.67 -4.14 -8.15
N VAL A 76 3.47 -4.62 -7.23
CA VAL A 76 4.10 -5.94 -7.27
C VAL A 76 3.52 -6.79 -6.14
N ARG A 77 3.04 -7.98 -6.47
CA ARG A 77 2.60 -8.97 -5.49
C ARG A 77 3.73 -9.94 -5.19
N LEU A 78 4.18 -9.98 -3.93
CA LEU A 78 5.14 -10.95 -3.41
C LEU A 78 4.43 -11.99 -2.50
N PRO A 79 5.00 -13.19 -2.31
CA PRO A 79 4.44 -14.19 -1.41
C PRO A 79 4.28 -13.71 0.04
N ALA A 80 3.40 -14.38 0.81
CA ALA A 80 3.33 -14.22 2.26
C ALA A 80 4.70 -14.46 2.91
N GLY A 81 5.09 -13.61 3.87
CA GLY A 81 6.38 -13.72 4.55
C GLY A 81 7.61 -13.43 3.69
N ALA A 82 7.45 -12.84 2.50
CA ALA A 82 8.58 -12.40 1.69
C ALA A 82 9.50 -11.42 2.45
N PRO A 83 10.82 -11.43 2.18
CA PRO A 83 11.77 -10.45 2.71
C PRO A 83 11.33 -9.00 2.47
N HIS A 84 11.94 -8.06 3.19
CA HIS A 84 11.71 -6.64 2.90
C HIS A 84 12.20 -6.30 1.48
N PRO A 85 11.38 -5.63 0.64
CA PRO A 85 11.76 -5.28 -0.72
C PRO A 85 12.67 -4.04 -0.69
N ASP A 86 13.97 -4.24 -0.46
CA ASP A 86 14.96 -3.13 -0.37
C ASP A 86 15.10 -2.31 -1.66
N TRP A 87 14.58 -2.82 -2.79
CA TRP A 87 14.45 -2.11 -4.07
C TRP A 87 13.27 -1.12 -4.11
N ALA A 88 12.27 -1.26 -3.25
CA ALA A 88 11.09 -0.39 -3.24
C ALA A 88 11.39 0.93 -2.51
N VAL A 89 12.01 1.88 -3.22
CA VAL A 89 12.50 3.15 -2.67
C VAL A 89 12.11 4.36 -3.54
N GLY A 90 12.16 5.55 -2.94
CA GLY A 90 12.09 6.82 -3.67
C GLY A 90 10.67 7.38 -3.95
N PRO A 91 10.59 8.52 -4.65
CA PRO A 91 9.32 9.16 -5.00
C PRO A 91 8.58 8.43 -6.15
N PRO A 92 7.26 8.61 -6.30
CA PRO A 92 6.42 9.55 -5.55
C PRO A 92 5.79 8.92 -4.30
N LEU A 93 5.68 7.59 -4.28
CA LEU A 93 5.04 6.80 -3.24
C LEU A 93 5.76 5.46 -3.12
N VAL A 94 6.09 5.06 -1.90
CA VAL A 94 6.36 3.66 -1.54
C VAL A 94 5.29 3.22 -0.55
N SER A 95 4.70 2.06 -0.80
CA SER A 95 3.80 1.40 0.15
C SER A 95 4.12 -0.09 0.19
N ILE A 96 4.28 -0.65 1.40
CA ILE A 96 4.56 -2.08 1.60
C ILE A 96 3.49 -2.61 2.55
N THR A 97 2.49 -3.28 2.01
CA THR A 97 1.35 -3.83 2.76
C THR A 97 1.53 -5.34 2.90
N ARG A 98 1.68 -5.82 4.14
CA ARG A 98 1.77 -7.25 4.45
C ARG A 98 0.44 -7.76 4.99
N THR A 99 -0.03 -8.88 4.45
CA THR A 99 -1.19 -9.64 4.94
C THR A 99 -0.75 -11.07 5.30
N ALA A 100 -1.71 -11.91 5.70
CA ALA A 100 -1.45 -13.34 5.86
C ALA A 100 -1.17 -14.06 4.52
N ASP A 101 -1.66 -13.50 3.41
CA ASP A 101 -1.67 -14.14 2.08
C ASP A 101 -0.55 -13.64 1.16
N GLU A 102 -0.04 -12.41 1.37
CA GLU A 102 0.91 -11.76 0.47
C GLU A 102 1.66 -10.56 1.11
N THR A 103 2.68 -10.08 0.39
CA THR A 103 3.19 -8.71 0.54
C THR A 103 2.95 -7.94 -0.76
N SER A 104 2.04 -6.98 -0.73
CA SER A 104 1.78 -6.05 -1.84
C SER A 104 2.72 -4.85 -1.72
N VAL A 105 3.40 -4.51 -2.81
CA VAL A 105 4.41 -3.44 -2.89
C VAL A 105 4.02 -2.44 -3.96
N VAL A 106 3.93 -1.15 -3.60
CA VAL A 106 3.83 -0.03 -4.54
C VAL A 106 5.15 0.72 -4.51
N CYS A 107 5.75 0.98 -5.67
CA CYS A 107 6.91 1.87 -5.82
C CYS A 107 6.99 2.43 -7.25
N ALA A 108 7.97 3.29 -7.53
CA ALA A 108 8.27 3.70 -8.90
C ALA A 108 8.53 2.49 -9.82
N THR A 109 8.00 2.54 -11.05
CA THR A 109 8.10 1.42 -12.02
C THR A 109 9.56 1.07 -12.34
N SER A 110 10.43 2.08 -12.38
CA SER A 110 11.87 1.95 -12.60
C SER A 110 12.65 1.26 -11.47
N CYS A 111 12.01 1.04 -10.32
CA CYS A 111 12.62 0.38 -9.17
C CYS A 111 12.25 -1.10 -9.06
N VAL A 112 11.32 -1.60 -9.89
CA VAL A 112 10.92 -3.01 -9.91
C VAL A 112 11.99 -3.84 -10.64
N PRO A 113 12.57 -4.88 -10.01
CA PRO A 113 13.47 -5.81 -10.69
C PRO A 113 12.76 -6.64 -11.77
N ASP A 114 13.49 -7.01 -12.82
CA ASP A 114 12.96 -7.87 -13.91
C ASP A 114 12.58 -9.29 -13.43
N ASP A 115 13.13 -9.75 -12.31
CA ASP A 115 13.04 -11.13 -11.80
C ASP A 115 12.18 -11.28 -10.52
N VAL A 116 11.22 -10.37 -10.30
CA VAL A 116 10.29 -10.48 -9.16
C VAL A 116 9.41 -11.76 -9.21
N PRO A 117 9.18 -12.44 -8.07
CA PRO A 117 8.58 -13.78 -8.01
C PRO A 117 7.06 -13.81 -8.19
N GLY A 118 6.42 -12.73 -8.60
CA GLY A 118 4.97 -12.61 -8.68
C GLY A 118 4.50 -11.51 -9.63
N PRO A 119 3.18 -11.36 -9.83
CA PRO A 119 2.63 -10.47 -10.84
C PRO A 119 2.92 -9.00 -10.55
N VAL A 120 3.12 -8.25 -11.63
CA VAL A 120 3.36 -6.80 -11.66
C VAL A 120 2.23 -6.15 -12.46
N GLU A 121 1.60 -5.13 -11.89
CA GLU A 121 0.59 -4.30 -12.55
C GLU A 121 1.12 -2.87 -12.71
N GLY A 122 1.15 -2.36 -13.94
CA GLY A 122 1.66 -1.03 -14.27
C GLY A 122 1.95 -0.84 -15.76
N PRO A 123 2.35 0.37 -16.20
CA PRO A 123 2.55 1.57 -15.38
C PRO A 123 1.22 2.21 -14.94
N LEU A 124 1.16 2.57 -13.65
CA LEU A 124 0.09 3.35 -13.05
C LEU A 124 0.54 4.80 -12.85
N VAL A 125 -0.39 5.73 -13.01
CA VAL A 125 -0.24 7.11 -12.58
C VAL A 125 -0.72 7.23 -11.15
N ALA A 126 0.10 7.83 -10.30
CA ALA A 126 -0.24 8.13 -8.91
C ALA A 126 -0.82 9.55 -8.81
N VAL A 127 -2.03 9.67 -8.27
CA VAL A 127 -2.70 10.96 -8.03
C VAL A 127 -2.90 11.12 -6.53
N THR A 128 -2.47 12.24 -5.97
CA THR A 128 -2.54 12.54 -4.54
C THR A 128 -3.60 13.61 -4.28
N VAL A 129 -4.31 13.55 -3.16
CA VAL A 129 -5.03 14.72 -2.64
C VAL A 129 -4.00 15.72 -2.11
N ASP A 130 -3.99 16.96 -2.57
CA ASP A 130 -2.98 17.96 -2.16
C ASP A 130 -3.33 18.68 -0.85
N GLU A 131 -4.05 18.00 0.03
CA GLU A 131 -4.52 18.53 1.30
C GLU A 131 -4.27 17.49 2.40
N VAL A 132 -4.03 17.96 3.62
CA VAL A 132 -3.99 17.12 4.82
C VAL A 132 -5.43 16.79 5.21
N LEU A 133 -5.79 15.52 5.06
CA LEU A 133 -7.10 14.99 5.41
C LEU A 133 -7.17 14.78 6.93
N GLU A 134 -8.15 15.40 7.57
CA GLU A 134 -8.42 15.16 8.99
C GLU A 134 -8.99 13.76 9.17
N PHE A 135 -8.55 13.01 10.19
CA PHE A 135 -9.03 11.62 10.38
C PHE A 135 -10.55 11.51 10.66
N SER A 136 -11.18 12.62 11.05
CA SER A 136 -12.64 12.73 11.24
C SER A 136 -13.43 12.97 9.94
N GLN A 137 -12.74 13.20 8.82
CA GLN A 137 -13.32 13.62 7.56
C GLN A 137 -13.91 12.43 6.79
N VAL A 138 -15.20 12.51 6.46
CA VAL A 138 -15.94 11.42 5.82
C VAL A 138 -16.31 11.80 4.39
N GLY A 139 -16.17 10.84 3.47
CA GLY A 139 -16.75 10.95 2.12
C GLY A 139 -15.79 11.44 1.02
N ILE A 140 -14.54 11.80 1.32
CA ILE A 140 -13.53 12.17 0.30
C ILE A 140 -13.38 11.07 -0.74
N LEU A 141 -13.08 9.83 -0.30
CA LEU A 141 -12.97 8.68 -1.21
C LEU A 141 -14.27 8.42 -1.98
N VAL A 142 -15.45 8.73 -1.43
CA VAL A 142 -16.71 8.63 -2.17
C VAL A 142 -16.77 9.68 -3.28
N ALA A 143 -16.42 10.93 -2.98
CA ALA A 143 -16.37 12.02 -3.96
C ALA A 143 -15.36 11.75 -5.09
N LEU A 144 -14.18 11.21 -4.75
CA LEU A 144 -13.11 10.94 -5.72
C LEU A 144 -13.35 9.67 -6.55
N LEU A 145 -13.84 8.59 -5.93
CA LEU A 145 -13.92 7.28 -6.60
C LEU A 145 -15.27 7.05 -7.30
N LYS A 146 -16.38 7.62 -6.82
CA LYS A 146 -17.69 7.42 -7.47
C LYS A 146 -17.70 7.89 -8.93
N PRO A 147 -17.19 9.09 -9.30
CA PRO A 147 -17.14 9.51 -10.70
C PRO A 147 -16.31 8.57 -11.59
N LEU A 148 -15.20 8.04 -11.06
CA LEU A 148 -14.35 7.09 -11.79
C LEU A 148 -15.03 5.73 -11.97
N ALA A 149 -15.75 5.24 -10.96
CA ALA A 149 -16.53 4.02 -11.03
C ALA A 149 -17.69 4.16 -12.03
N ASP A 150 -18.42 5.29 -12.00
CA ASP A 150 -19.48 5.62 -12.97
C ASP A 150 -18.93 5.69 -14.41
N ALA A 151 -17.64 6.04 -14.59
CA ALA A 151 -16.93 6.07 -15.87
C ALA A 151 -16.20 4.75 -16.25
N GLY A 152 -16.27 3.71 -15.41
CA GLY A 152 -15.59 2.43 -15.65
C GLY A 152 -14.04 2.52 -15.64
N ILE A 153 -13.48 3.43 -14.84
CA ILE A 153 -12.03 3.59 -14.66
C ILE A 153 -11.59 2.79 -13.43
N PRO A 154 -10.76 1.74 -13.59
CA PRO A 154 -10.24 0.97 -12.46
C PRO A 154 -9.20 1.77 -11.68
N VAL A 155 -9.20 1.57 -10.36
CA VAL A 155 -8.31 2.25 -9.41
C VAL A 155 -7.82 1.31 -8.32
N LEU A 156 -6.67 1.63 -7.74
CA LEU A 156 -6.22 1.15 -6.44
C LEU A 156 -5.99 2.38 -5.54
N THR A 157 -6.39 2.32 -4.27
CA THR A 157 -6.17 3.41 -3.32
C THR A 157 -5.16 3.03 -2.24
N VAL A 158 -4.32 3.99 -1.87
CA VAL A 158 -3.38 3.88 -0.74
C VAL A 158 -3.56 5.09 0.16
N SER A 159 -4.03 4.88 1.38
CA SER A 159 -4.09 5.91 2.41
C SER A 159 -2.76 6.00 3.17
N THR A 160 -2.28 7.22 3.42
CA THR A 160 -1.24 7.52 4.40
C THR A 160 -1.87 8.18 5.63
N PHE A 161 -1.05 8.62 6.60
CA PHE A 161 -1.57 9.37 7.75
C PHE A 161 -2.26 10.68 7.34
N ASP A 162 -1.65 11.42 6.42
CA ASP A 162 -2.14 12.74 6.01
C ASP A 162 -3.15 12.70 4.85
N THR A 163 -3.20 11.63 4.03
CA THR A 163 -3.82 11.76 2.70
C THR A 163 -4.12 10.46 1.98
N ASP A 164 -4.99 10.52 0.98
CA ASP A 164 -5.28 9.42 0.06
C ASP A 164 -4.56 9.59 -1.28
N TRP A 165 -4.09 8.46 -1.80
CA TRP A 165 -3.53 8.30 -3.14
C TRP A 165 -4.45 7.44 -3.98
N VAL A 166 -4.80 7.90 -5.18
CA VAL A 166 -5.54 7.15 -6.18
C VAL A 166 -4.57 6.76 -7.30
N LEU A 167 -4.34 5.46 -7.47
CA LEU A 167 -3.49 4.87 -8.49
C LEU A 167 -4.38 4.33 -9.61
N LEU A 168 -4.06 4.64 -10.85
CA LEU A 168 -4.88 4.28 -12.01
C LEU A 168 -4.01 4.02 -13.26
N PRO A 169 -4.40 3.14 -14.20
CA PRO A 169 -3.57 2.83 -15.37
C PRO A 169 -3.22 4.08 -16.17
N ALA A 170 -1.96 4.24 -16.59
CA ALA A 170 -1.50 5.45 -17.27
C ALA A 170 -2.36 5.81 -18.51
N ALA A 171 -2.82 4.80 -19.26
CA ALA A 171 -3.73 4.95 -20.39
C ALA A 171 -5.12 5.51 -20.06
N LYS A 172 -5.49 5.62 -18.77
CA LYS A 172 -6.76 6.18 -18.28
C LYS A 172 -6.61 7.56 -17.64
N ALA A 173 -5.39 8.09 -17.46
CA ALA A 173 -5.15 9.31 -16.70
C ALA A 173 -5.87 10.55 -17.26
N ALA A 174 -5.81 10.79 -18.57
CA ALA A 174 -6.54 11.92 -19.19
C ALA A 174 -8.06 11.80 -19.05
N ALA A 175 -8.61 10.58 -19.05
CA ALA A 175 -10.03 10.34 -18.82
C ALA A 175 -10.40 10.58 -17.34
N ALA A 176 -9.57 10.12 -16.41
CA ALA A 176 -9.76 10.35 -14.97
C ALA A 176 -9.74 11.86 -14.63
N ALA A 177 -8.77 12.61 -15.16
CA ALA A 177 -8.71 14.07 -15.00
C ALA A 177 -9.97 14.77 -15.53
N SER A 178 -10.45 14.37 -16.72
CA SER A 178 -11.69 14.90 -17.31
C SER A 178 -12.92 14.60 -16.45
N VAL A 179 -13.00 13.40 -15.88
CA VAL A 179 -14.08 12.96 -14.99
C VAL A 179 -14.06 13.72 -13.65
N TRP A 180 -12.88 13.90 -13.06
CA TRP A 180 -12.73 14.68 -11.82
C TRP A 180 -13.06 16.17 -12.01
N HIS A 181 -12.62 16.78 -13.11
CA HIS A 181 -13.02 18.15 -13.46
C HIS A 181 -14.54 18.29 -13.66
N ALA A 182 -15.18 17.31 -14.31
CA ALA A 182 -16.63 17.29 -14.47
C ALA A 182 -17.39 17.11 -13.13
N ALA A 183 -16.77 16.42 -12.16
CA ALA A 183 -17.25 16.32 -10.78
C ALA A 183 -16.91 17.56 -9.91
N GLY A 184 -16.23 18.58 -10.46
CA GLY A 184 -15.94 19.85 -9.81
C GLY A 184 -14.56 19.96 -9.17
N HIS A 185 -13.75 18.90 -9.17
CA HIS A 185 -12.40 18.88 -8.61
C HIS A 185 -11.40 19.69 -9.45
N ASP A 186 -10.32 20.12 -8.82
CA ASP A 186 -9.17 20.68 -9.51
C ASP A 186 -8.09 19.60 -9.69
N VAL A 187 -7.37 19.61 -10.80
CA VAL A 187 -6.39 18.57 -11.16
C VAL A 187 -5.15 19.25 -11.75
N GLU A 188 -4.07 19.26 -10.99
CA GLU A 188 -2.77 19.77 -11.42
C GLU A 188 -1.84 18.63 -11.84
N ASP A 189 -1.19 18.79 -13.00
CA ASP A 189 -0.19 17.85 -13.50
C ASP A 189 1.23 18.35 -13.21
N ARG A 190 1.93 17.70 -12.28
CA ARG A 190 3.32 18.04 -11.94
C ARG A 190 4.34 17.62 -13.01
N SER A 191 3.95 16.85 -14.02
CA SER A 191 4.79 16.66 -15.21
C SER A 191 4.87 17.91 -16.09
N ASN A 192 3.88 18.81 -15.97
CA ASN A 192 3.75 20.01 -16.79
C ASN A 192 4.22 21.30 -16.08
N HIS A 193 4.86 21.19 -14.91
CA HIS A 193 5.43 22.33 -14.19
C HIS A 193 6.91 22.53 -14.57
N PRO A 194 7.31 23.67 -15.16
CA PRO A 194 8.67 23.91 -15.67
C PRO A 194 9.67 24.25 -14.55
N GLY A 195 9.79 23.36 -13.55
CA GLY A 195 10.62 23.56 -12.36
C GLY A 195 11.10 22.27 -11.68
N ALA A 196 10.81 21.08 -12.21
CA ALA A 196 11.42 19.85 -11.73
C ALA A 196 12.90 19.80 -12.19
N PRO A 197 13.87 19.54 -11.29
CA PRO A 197 15.28 19.45 -11.68
C PRO A 197 15.54 18.15 -12.46
N GLY A 198 15.48 18.26 -13.79
CA GLY A 198 16.21 17.35 -14.65
C GLY A 198 17.69 17.67 -14.58
N ASP A 199 18.42 17.06 -13.66
CA ASP A 199 19.86 16.89 -13.80
C ASP A 199 20.20 15.42 -14.01
N SER A 200 20.75 15.15 -15.19
CA SER A 200 21.36 13.89 -15.57
C SER A 200 22.82 13.87 -15.11
N SER A 201 23.05 13.58 -13.83
CA SER A 201 24.40 13.38 -13.28
C SER A 201 24.63 11.95 -12.78
N HIS A 202 25.86 11.45 -12.98
CA HIS A 202 26.30 10.08 -12.72
C HIS A 202 26.13 9.64 -11.26
N PRO A 203 26.03 8.32 -10.98
CA PRO A 203 26.20 7.81 -9.62
C PRO A 203 27.65 8.06 -9.16
N GLU A 204 27.84 9.02 -8.26
CA GLU A 204 29.12 9.27 -7.62
C GLU A 204 29.51 8.07 -6.74
N ARG A 205 30.76 7.61 -6.88
CA ARG A 205 31.27 6.45 -6.12
C ARG A 205 31.27 6.77 -4.62
N VAL A 206 30.55 5.96 -3.84
CA VAL A 206 30.68 5.92 -2.37
C VAL A 206 32.15 5.66 -2.01
N PRO A 207 32.82 6.53 -1.24
CA PRO A 207 34.15 6.23 -0.72
C PRO A 207 34.04 5.17 0.38
N ALA A 208 34.91 4.16 0.34
CA ALA A 208 34.92 3.11 1.35
C ALA A 208 35.25 3.69 2.74
N VAL A 209 34.41 3.35 3.74
CA VAL A 209 34.71 3.63 5.15
C VAL A 209 35.93 2.82 5.55
N VAL A 210 37.05 3.50 5.79
CA VAL A 210 38.24 2.91 6.40
C VAL A 210 37.97 2.75 7.89
N VAL A 211 37.80 1.50 8.34
CA VAL A 211 37.75 1.16 9.76
C VAL A 211 39.19 1.24 10.30
N PRO A 212 39.49 2.03 11.34
CA PRO A 212 40.80 2.00 11.98
C PRO A 212 41.02 0.63 12.65
N GLY A 213 42.15 -0.01 12.34
CA GLY A 213 42.51 -1.28 12.97
C GLY A 213 42.87 -1.11 14.44
N ASP A 214 42.43 -2.07 15.26
CA ASP A 214 42.80 -2.20 16.67
C ASP A 214 44.18 -2.86 16.78
N GLU A 215 45.25 -2.05 16.89
CA GLU A 215 46.61 -2.51 17.19
C GLU A 215 47.15 -1.81 18.43
N ALA A 216 46.75 -2.29 19.61
CA ALA A 216 47.37 -1.93 20.89
C ALA A 216 47.54 -3.14 21.84
N ALA A 217 47.92 -4.30 21.30
CA ALA A 217 48.35 -5.45 22.10
C ALA A 217 49.33 -6.34 21.33
N GLU A 218 50.65 -6.14 21.52
CA GLU A 218 51.62 -7.19 21.89
C GLU A 218 53.09 -6.72 21.84
N ARG A 219 53.83 -6.96 22.94
CA ARG A 219 55.31 -7.14 23.02
C ARG A 219 56.17 -5.87 22.76
N SER A 220 57.25 -5.62 23.50
CA SER A 220 57.93 -6.39 24.57
C SER A 220 58.67 -5.47 25.54
#